data_AF-A0A453G020-F1
#
_entry.id   AF-A0A453G020-F1
#
_cell.length_a   1.000
_cell.length_b   1.000
_cell.length_c   1.000
_cell.angle_alpha   90.00
_cell.angle_beta   90.00
_cell.angle_gamma   90.00
#
_symmetry.space_group_name_H-M   'P 1'
#
loop_
_entity.id
_entity.type
_entity.pdbx_description
1 polymer ?
#
loop_
_entity_poly.entity_id
_entity_poly.type
_entity_poly.pdbx_seq_one_letter_code
_entity_poly.pdbx_strand_id
1 'polypeptide(L)'
;SMVADVHRTLLYGGIFLYPADKKSPSGKLRVMYEVFPMSFLMEEAGGQSFTGKGRSLDLIPTDIHERSPIFLGSSDDVEEIKALYAEEAKKAGSA
;
A
#
# COMPACT_ATOMS: atom_id res chain seq x y z
N SER A 1 -5.84 14.28 2.48
CA SER A 1 -5.23 14.07 3.82
C SER A 1 -5.33 12.59 4.08
N MET A 2 -4.22 11.89 4.37
CA MET A 2 -4.23 10.42 4.43
C MET A 2 -5.39 9.88 5.28
N VAL A 3 -5.59 10.40 6.49
CA VAL A 3 -6.66 9.97 7.39
C VAL A 3 -8.04 10.11 6.75
N ALA A 4 -8.34 11.26 6.14
CA ALA A 4 -9.64 11.51 5.52
C ALA A 4 -9.89 10.60 4.31
N ASP A 5 -8.84 10.31 3.54
CA ASP A 5 -8.93 9.47 2.36
C ASP A 5 -9.10 7.99 2.73
N VAL A 6 -8.31 7.49 3.68
CA VAL A 6 -8.43 6.11 4.19
C VAL A 6 -9.76 5.90 4.92
N HIS A 7 -10.22 6.87 5.70
CA HIS A 7 -11.52 6.76 6.39
C HIS A 7 -12.68 6.65 5.40
N ARG A 8 -12.63 7.41 4.29
CA ARG A 8 -13.61 7.29 3.21
C ARG A 8 -13.55 5.92 2.54
N THR A 9 -12.35 5.41 2.26
CA THR A 9 -12.14 4.05 1.71
C THR A 9 -12.72 2.98 2.64
N LEU A 10 -12.56 3.14 3.96
CA LEU A 10 -13.12 2.20 4.93
C LEU A 10 -14.65 2.17 4.93
N LEU A 11 -15.29 3.33 4.79
CA LEU A 11 -16.75 3.45 4.85
C LEU A 11 -17.44 3.10 3.52
N TYR A 12 -16.84 3.48 2.40
CA TYR A 12 -17.49 3.40 1.08
C TYR A 12 -16.85 2.35 0.17
N GLY A 13 -15.79 1.69 0.61
CA GLY A 13 -14.97 0.83 -0.23
C GLY A 13 -14.14 1.64 -1.24
N GLY A 14 -13.62 0.92 -2.22
CA GLY A 14 -12.66 1.44 -3.18
C GLY A 14 -11.23 1.27 -2.69
N ILE A 15 -10.32 2.05 -3.24
CA ILE A 15 -8.88 1.93 -2.97
C ILE A 15 -8.22 3.28 -2.74
N PHE A 16 -7.28 3.32 -1.79
CA PHE A 16 -6.35 4.41 -1.56
C PHE A 16 -4.96 4.01 -2.06
N LEU A 17 -4.36 4.86 -2.89
CA LEU A 17 -3.04 4.61 -3.51
C LEU A 17 -2.09 5.76 -3.15
N TYR A 18 -0.90 5.41 -2.67
CA TYR A 18 0.23 6.32 -2.55
C TYR A 18 1.50 5.62 -3.06
N PRO A 19 1.65 5.44 -4.38
CA PRO A 19 2.78 4.73 -4.96
C PRO A 19 4.10 5.49 -4.75
N ALA A 20 5.21 4.82 -5.05
CA ALA A 20 6.50 5.49 -5.21
C ALA A 20 6.49 6.35 -6.49
N ASP A 21 7.22 7.45 -6.47
CA ASP A 21 7.40 8.33 -7.62
C ASP A 21 8.87 8.73 -7.78
N LYS A 22 9.19 9.49 -8.83
CA LYS A 22 10.57 9.92 -9.13
C LYS A 22 11.21 10.76 -8.02
N LYS A 23 10.42 11.45 -7.19
CA LYS A 23 10.90 12.29 -6.08
C LYS A 23 10.96 11.51 -4.76
N SER A 24 10.15 10.47 -4.64
CA SER A 24 9.99 9.62 -3.45
C SER A 24 10.03 8.15 -3.89
N PRO A 25 11.21 7.62 -4.27
CA PRO A 25 11.34 6.27 -4.83
C PRO A 25 11.01 5.16 -3.82
N SER A 26 11.08 5.45 -2.52
CA SER A 26 10.63 4.58 -1.43
C SER A 26 9.21 4.91 -0.97
N GLY A 27 8.44 5.68 -1.74
CA GLY A 27 7.18 6.26 -1.27
C GLY A 27 7.38 7.40 -0.27
N LYS A 28 6.26 7.98 0.17
CA LYS A 28 6.25 9.20 1.01
C LYS A 28 5.82 8.96 2.45
N LEU A 29 4.96 7.96 2.68
CA LEU A 29 4.34 7.72 3.98
C LEU A 29 5.26 6.89 4.85
N ARG A 30 5.30 7.21 6.15
CA ARG A 30 6.18 6.58 7.13
C ARG A 30 5.60 5.27 7.63
N VAL A 31 6.43 4.23 7.63
CA VAL A 31 6.03 2.86 7.91
C VAL A 31 5.41 2.75 9.31
N MET A 32 6.13 3.21 10.32
CA MET A 32 5.78 3.00 11.73
C MET A 32 4.47 3.66 12.18
N TYR A 33 4.14 4.83 11.66
CA TYR A 33 3.06 5.66 12.21
C TYR A 33 2.09 6.24 11.17
N GLU A 34 2.22 5.83 9.90
CA GLU A 34 1.21 6.09 8.87
C GLU A 34 0.78 4.76 8.23
N VAL A 35 1.71 3.98 7.68
CA VAL A 35 1.40 2.75 6.95
C VAL A 35 0.88 1.65 7.87
N PHE A 36 1.59 1.32 8.96
CA PHE A 36 1.17 0.23 9.85
C PHE A 36 -0.19 0.47 10.50
N PRO A 37 -0.48 1.63 11.12
CA PRO A 37 -1.79 1.85 11.73
C PRO A 37 -2.94 1.75 10.73
N MET A 38 -2.79 2.33 9.54
CA MET A 38 -3.86 2.31 8.53
C MET A 38 -4.01 0.94 7.85
N SER A 39 -2.92 0.21 7.67
CA SER A 39 -2.95 -1.17 7.16
C SER A 39 -3.65 -2.10 8.15
N PHE A 40 -3.34 -1.98 9.45
CA PHE A 40 -3.99 -2.76 10.49
C PHE A 40 -5.50 -2.53 10.51
N LEU A 41 -5.95 -1.27 10.51
CA LEU A 41 -7.37 -0.95 10.45
C LEU A 41 -8.06 -1.50 9.20
N MET A 42 -7.39 -1.42 8.03
CA MET A 42 -7.97 -1.90 6.78
C MET A 42 -8.08 -3.43 6.74
N GLU A 43 -7.05 -4.14 7.20
CA GLU A 43 -7.04 -5.60 7.23
C GLU A 43 -8.05 -6.16 8.25
N GLU A 44 -8.16 -5.55 9.44
CA GLU A 44 -9.19 -5.92 10.44
C GLU A 44 -10.62 -5.66 9.94
N ALA A 45 -10.79 -4.75 8.98
CA ALA A 45 -12.07 -4.50 8.33
C ALA A 45 -12.35 -5.44 7.13
N GLY A 46 -11.48 -6.43 6.87
CA GLY A 46 -11.60 -7.39 5.78
C GLY A 46 -11.11 -6.86 4.42
N GLY A 47 -10.47 -5.69 4.39
CA GLY A 47 -9.75 -5.19 3.24
C GLY A 47 -8.33 -5.74 3.15
N GLN A 48 -7.53 -5.18 2.25
CA GLN A 48 -6.12 -5.54 2.09
C GLN A 48 -5.22 -4.32 2.12
N SER A 49 -3.93 -4.58 2.40
CA SER A 49 -2.87 -3.59 2.33
C SER A 49 -1.61 -4.17 1.67
N PHE A 50 -1.12 -3.49 0.64
CA PHE A 50 -0.03 -3.92 -0.22
C PHE A 50 0.98 -2.79 -0.46
N THR A 51 2.27 -3.15 -0.57
CA THR A 51 3.39 -2.19 -0.72
C THR A 51 3.90 -2.08 -2.15
N GLY A 52 3.26 -2.74 -3.13
CA GLY A 52 3.88 -2.94 -4.45
C GLY A 52 4.85 -4.12 -4.49
N LYS A 53 5.21 -4.69 -3.34
CA LYS A 53 6.10 -5.88 -3.24
C LYS A 53 5.48 -7.01 -2.43
N GLY A 54 4.74 -6.70 -1.37
CA GLY A 54 4.12 -7.68 -0.48
C GLY A 54 3.12 -7.04 0.48
N ARG A 55 2.59 -7.83 1.42
CA ARG A 55 1.68 -7.35 2.46
C ARG A 55 2.35 -6.30 3.32
N SER A 56 1.64 -5.23 3.64
CA SER A 56 2.21 -4.08 4.34
C SER A 56 2.62 -4.37 5.77
N LEU A 57 1.85 -5.20 6.49
CA LEU A 57 2.17 -5.56 7.88
C LEU A 57 3.31 -6.57 8.02
N ASP A 58 3.78 -7.16 6.91
CA ASP A 58 4.92 -8.09 6.91
C ASP A 58 6.26 -7.36 6.66
N LEU A 59 6.24 -6.03 6.48
CA LEU A 59 7.46 -5.24 6.39
C LEU A 59 8.26 -5.31 7.70
N ILE A 60 9.57 -5.54 7.60
CA ILE A 60 10.51 -5.43 8.72
C ILE A 60 11.29 -4.12 8.53
N PRO A 61 10.90 -3.02 9.19
CA PRO A 61 11.56 -1.73 9.03
C PRO A 61 12.95 -1.72 9.66
N THR A 62 13.87 -1.02 9.03
CA THR A 62 15.26 -0.81 9.49
C THR A 62 15.47 0.56 10.14
N ASP A 63 14.54 1.49 9.94
CA ASP A 63 14.56 2.84 10.51
C ASP A 63 13.16 3.29 10.97
N ILE A 64 13.07 4.08 12.04
CA ILE A 64 11.80 4.56 12.61
C ILE A 64 11.05 5.55 11.69
N HIS A 65 11.73 6.09 10.69
CA HIS A 65 11.21 7.03 9.68
C HIS A 65 11.27 6.44 8.27
N GLU A 66 11.49 5.12 8.16
CA GLU A 66 11.41 4.41 6.89
C GLU A 66 10.08 4.71 6.19
N ARG A 67 10.14 4.86 4.87
CA ARG A 67 8.97 5.17 4.05
C ARG A 67 8.62 3.98 3.17
N SER A 68 7.33 3.85 2.87
CA SER A 68 6.85 2.85 1.93
C SER A 68 5.81 3.45 0.98
N PRO A 69 5.75 2.98 -0.28
CA PRO A 69 4.52 3.04 -1.05
C PRO A 69 3.41 2.24 -0.34
N ILE A 70 2.15 2.59 -0.59
CA ILE A 70 1.01 1.89 -0.01
C ILE A 70 -0.18 1.85 -0.95
N PHE A 71 -0.86 0.72 -0.98
CA PHE A 71 -2.11 0.46 -1.69
C PHE A 71 -3.02 -0.28 -0.71
N LEU A 72 -4.12 0.34 -0.28
CA LEU A 72 -5.02 -0.27 0.69
C LEU A 72 -6.47 0.04 0.39
N GLY A 73 -7.37 -0.90 0.68
CA GLY A 73 -8.79 -0.77 0.37
C GLY A 73 -9.51 -2.10 0.25
N SER A 74 -10.59 -2.11 -0.54
CA SER A 74 -11.34 -3.32 -0.89
C SER A 74 -10.40 -4.40 -1.45
N SER A 75 -10.61 -5.64 -1.02
CA SER A 75 -9.76 -6.76 -1.42
C SER A 75 -9.67 -6.95 -2.94
N ASP A 76 -10.80 -6.87 -3.65
CA ASP A 76 -10.84 -7.06 -5.10
C ASP A 76 -10.03 -5.98 -5.84
N ASP A 77 -10.15 -4.72 -5.42
CA ASP A 77 -9.39 -3.60 -6.01
C ASP A 77 -7.88 -3.74 -5.75
N VAL A 78 -7.49 -4.21 -4.56
CA VAL A 78 -6.08 -4.40 -4.21
C VAL A 78 -5.48 -5.58 -4.98
N GLU A 79 -6.25 -6.66 -5.21
CA GLU A 79 -5.81 -7.79 -6.05
C GLU A 79 -5.61 -7.38 -7.51
N GLU A 80 -6.45 -6.50 -8.06
CA GLU A 80 -6.24 -5.94 -9.40
C GLU A 80 -4.90 -5.19 -9.49
N ILE A 81 -4.58 -4.36 -8.47
CA ILE A 81 -3.28 -3.69 -8.39
C ILE A 81 -2.13 -4.69 -8.30
N LYS A 82 -2.24 -5.74 -7.49
CA LYS A 82 -1.19 -6.78 -7.40
C LYS A 82 -0.96 -7.46 -8.74
N ALA A 83 -2.03 -7.76 -9.49
CA ALA A 83 -1.92 -8.37 -10.82
C ALA A 83 -1.17 -7.46 -11.80
N LEU A 84 -1.46 -6.15 -11.81
CA LEU A 84 -0.73 -5.18 -12.63
C LEU A 84 0.75 -5.11 -12.28
N TYR A 85 1.10 -5.11 -10.99
CA TYR A 85 2.50 -5.14 -10.54
C TYR A 85 3.22 -6.43 -10.95
N ALA A 86 2.53 -7.57 -10.87
CA ALA A 86 3.09 -8.86 -11.31
C ALA A 86 3.35 -8.90 -12.82
N GLU A 87 2.43 -8.36 -13.63
CA GLU A 87 2.60 -8.27 -15.09
C GLU A 87 3.77 -7.35 -15.48
N GLU A 88 3.90 -6.18 -14.84
CA GLU A 88 5.02 -5.28 -15.08
C GLU A 88 6.37 -5.89 -14.67
N ALA A 89 6.41 -6.65 -13.56
CA ALA A 89 7.61 -7.36 -13.13
C ALA A 89 8.04 -8.45 -14.15
N LYS A 90 7.08 -9.17 -14.76
CA LYS A 90 7.38 -10.14 -15.82
C LYS A 90 7.98 -9.47 -17.05
N LYS A 91 7.42 -8.34 -17.49
CA LYS A 91 7.95 -7.58 -18.63
C LYS A 91 9.37 -7.08 -18.39
N ALA A 92 9.66 -6.61 -17.18
CA ALA A 92 10.99 -6.13 -16.80
C ALA A 92 12.03 -7.27 -16.71
N GLY A 93 11.62 -8.49 -16.35
CA GLY A 93 12.51 -9.67 -16.29
C GLY A 93 12.71 -10.39 -17.63
N SER A 94 11.92 -10.06 -18.66
CA SER A 94 12.04 -10.61 -20.02
C SER A 94 12.93 -9.76 -20.96
N ALA A 95 13.64 -8.77 -20.43
CA ALA A 95 14.55 -7.87 -21.15
C ALA A 95 16.01 -8.11 -20.77
#